data_AF-R7AGG3-F1
#
_entry.id   AF-R7AGG3-F1
#
_cell.length_a   1.000
_cell.length_b   1.000
_cell.length_c   1.000
_cell.angle_alpha   90.00
_cell.angle_beta   90.00
_cell.angle_gamma   90.00
#
_symmetry.space_group_name_H-M   'P 1'
#
loop_
_entity.id
_entity.type
_entity.pdbx_description
1 polymer ?
#
loop_
_entity_poly.entity_id
_entity_poly.type
_entity_poly.pdbx_seq_one_letter_code
_entity_poly.pdbx_strand_id
1 'polypeptide(L)'
;MKRYTKYAYLAVFAAFYVFLLMQFGNVFIYYDDYGYLSLSYGTNIDVAGAEYSFSELLAFMKGHYFNSNGRLLYMFLYCFVHMLGGIRGVQVFMATAVLAVALLLFFTARRMLEGRIEAAEVSGDKTKEKGGELQGRLGPGALAALAAFICLLYGTLGIMVQRMGTYWYAASFIYVVPAVAFLVFAVYFYRTVFLPKGEKPGIRRMCLCAALGFLAAWSQEQWFVTTISFVVICLGVKLWRDRRLELYEILTFLACAAGGLIIILSPAVSARMNSAGNAEFASLSLFGKLGRNIPLLMNLFFSGENIRYLMFFFPMMIFMGCMAAAKDRKLLPLHLGFSAVSAAMFAGVFLKQKLHVFAPGAYSALTANLLLLYIAFCFAEVILFYRAEKQIFGSAVFAAAVLSVGSAAIVPEVPLRIFYPFLYLSWLLLAYLYGRILLIEARRIPLSAACTLAFLVMISIPNLKSIYTGYKMNYQVLMYDDAVFKESAEAIRQGADIETIEVYELPDLLCKNEVVYDENFSFMIAWMRQYYDLPEYVEFEYRPLSSMEDLRR
;
A
#
# COMPACT_ATOMS: atom_id res chain seq x y z
N MET A 1 -16.67 -35.30 3.36
CA MET A 1 -15.90 -34.43 4.30
C MET A 1 -14.47 -34.08 3.86
N LYS A 2 -13.60 -35.02 3.44
CA LYS A 2 -12.18 -34.72 3.08
C LYS A 2 -11.94 -33.68 1.96
N ARG A 3 -12.91 -33.44 1.07
CA ARG A 3 -12.79 -32.49 -0.06
C ARG A 3 -13.05 -31.03 0.35
N TYR A 4 -13.89 -30.81 1.37
CA TYR A 4 -14.26 -29.47 1.86
C TYR A 4 -13.13 -28.79 2.63
N THR A 5 -12.29 -29.55 3.33
CA THR A 5 -11.17 -29.01 4.11
C THR A 5 -10.06 -28.43 3.25
N LYS A 6 -9.86 -28.94 2.02
CA LYS A 6 -8.73 -28.57 1.12
C LYS A 6 -8.71 -27.08 0.75
N TYR A 7 -9.87 -26.42 0.77
CA TYR A 7 -10.04 -25.03 0.35
C TYR A 7 -10.57 -24.14 1.47
N ALA A 8 -10.36 -24.52 2.74
CA ALA A 8 -10.81 -23.72 3.90
C ALA A 8 -10.31 -22.26 3.87
N TYR A 9 -9.13 -22.00 3.28
CA TYR A 9 -8.61 -20.64 3.08
C TYR A 9 -9.52 -19.77 2.19
N LEU A 10 -10.32 -20.34 1.29
CA LEU A 10 -11.29 -19.59 0.47
C LEU A 10 -12.40 -18.99 1.34
N ALA A 11 -12.85 -19.71 2.37
CA ALA A 11 -13.85 -19.19 3.30
C ALA A 11 -13.29 -17.99 4.10
N VAL A 12 -12.00 -18.04 4.46
CA VAL A 12 -11.33 -16.90 5.12
C VAL A 12 -11.28 -15.68 4.21
N PHE A 13 -10.87 -15.83 2.95
CA PHE A 13 -10.86 -14.72 1.99
C PHE A 13 -12.27 -14.21 1.66
N ALA A 14 -13.27 -15.10 1.60
CA ALA A 14 -14.66 -14.70 1.39
C ALA A 14 -15.16 -13.85 2.57
N ALA A 15 -14.92 -14.29 3.81
CA ALA A 15 -15.27 -13.52 5.00
C ALA A 15 -14.55 -12.17 5.04
N PHE A 16 -13.25 -12.14 4.70
CA PHE A 16 -12.49 -10.89 4.59
C PHE A 16 -13.04 -9.98 3.49
N TYR A 17 -13.43 -10.51 2.34
CA TYR A 17 -14.00 -9.71 1.26
C TYR A 17 -15.36 -9.13 1.62
N VAL A 18 -16.23 -9.90 2.29
CA VAL A 18 -17.50 -9.38 2.84
C VAL A 18 -17.22 -8.23 3.81
N PHE A 19 -16.24 -8.39 4.71
CA PHE A 19 -15.82 -7.30 5.58
C PHE A 19 -15.33 -6.07 4.78
N LEU A 20 -14.50 -6.24 3.75
CA LEU A 20 -14.03 -5.14 2.91
C LEU A 20 -15.19 -4.44 2.19
N LEU A 21 -16.15 -5.18 1.64
CA LEU A 21 -17.34 -4.61 0.99
C LEU A 21 -18.20 -3.80 1.97
N MET A 22 -18.33 -4.27 3.21
CA MET A 22 -19.01 -3.52 4.28
C MET A 22 -18.21 -2.27 4.68
N GLN A 23 -16.89 -2.39 4.85
CA GLN A 23 -16.01 -1.29 5.24
C GLN A 23 -15.98 -0.19 4.17
N PHE A 24 -15.63 -0.53 2.94
CA PHE A 24 -15.61 0.43 1.83
C PHE A 24 -17.00 0.95 1.50
N GLY A 25 -18.06 0.18 1.76
CA GLY A 25 -19.43 0.66 1.65
C GLY A 25 -19.74 1.89 2.50
N ASN A 26 -19.00 2.10 3.60
CA ASN A 26 -19.12 3.28 4.46
C ASN A 26 -18.09 4.38 4.15
N VAL A 27 -17.23 4.20 3.14
CA VAL A 27 -16.21 5.20 2.76
C VAL A 27 -16.76 6.05 1.63
N PHE A 28 -16.86 7.35 1.87
CA PHE A 28 -17.30 8.35 0.90
C PHE A 28 -16.10 9.07 0.27
N ILE A 29 -16.37 9.97 -0.67
CA ILE A 29 -15.35 10.79 -1.35
C ILE A 29 -14.80 11.89 -0.42
N TYR A 30 -13.54 12.25 -0.60
CA TYR A 30 -12.81 13.21 0.23
C TYR A 30 -12.17 14.32 -0.58
N TYR A 31 -11.99 15.50 0.03
CA TYR A 31 -10.99 16.48 -0.40
C TYR A 31 -10.99 16.75 -1.92
N ASP A 32 -9.92 16.39 -2.62
CA ASP A 32 -9.76 16.56 -4.06
C ASP A 32 -10.51 15.52 -4.90
N ASP A 33 -11.08 14.47 -4.31
CA ASP A 33 -11.97 13.52 -5.00
C ASP A 33 -13.13 14.29 -5.66
N TYR A 34 -13.70 15.31 -5.01
CA TYR A 34 -14.71 16.16 -5.63
C TYR A 34 -14.21 16.74 -6.96
N GLY A 35 -13.00 17.34 -6.96
CA GLY A 35 -12.40 17.92 -8.17
C GLY A 35 -11.99 16.88 -9.21
N TYR A 36 -11.58 15.68 -8.80
CA TYR A 36 -11.30 14.59 -9.75
C TYR A 36 -12.57 14.08 -10.41
N LEU A 37 -13.63 13.90 -9.63
CA LEU A 37 -14.88 13.33 -10.10
C LEU A 37 -15.74 14.33 -10.87
N SER A 38 -15.48 15.63 -10.74
CA SER A 38 -16.05 16.69 -11.60
C SER A 38 -15.09 17.15 -12.70
N LEU A 39 -13.99 16.42 -12.95
CA LEU A 39 -12.94 16.76 -13.93
C LEU A 39 -12.38 18.18 -13.81
N SER A 40 -12.45 18.77 -12.62
CA SER A 40 -12.09 20.15 -12.38
C SER A 40 -10.75 20.37 -11.68
N TYR A 41 -10.17 19.30 -11.15
CA TYR A 41 -8.88 19.36 -10.48
C TYR A 41 -7.74 19.77 -11.45
N GLY A 42 -7.32 21.03 -11.34
CA GLY A 42 -6.18 21.64 -12.05
C GLY A 42 -6.28 21.81 -13.57
N THR A 43 -7.36 21.36 -14.21
CA THR A 43 -7.61 21.58 -15.65
C THR A 43 -8.94 22.28 -15.92
N ASN A 44 -9.96 22.04 -15.08
CA ASN A 44 -11.32 22.56 -15.23
C ASN A 44 -11.95 22.24 -16.60
N ILE A 45 -12.36 20.99 -16.80
CA ILE A 45 -13.22 20.64 -17.93
C ILE A 45 -14.66 21.05 -17.58
N ASP A 46 -15.30 21.77 -18.49
CA ASP A 46 -16.68 22.21 -18.34
C ASP A 46 -17.63 21.02 -18.48
N VAL A 47 -18.09 20.48 -17.34
CA VAL A 47 -19.00 19.34 -17.25
C VAL A 47 -20.07 19.63 -16.20
N ALA A 48 -21.28 19.11 -16.41
CA ALA A 48 -22.38 19.25 -15.47
C ALA A 48 -22.21 18.22 -14.34
N GLY A 49 -21.73 18.67 -13.18
CA GLY A 49 -21.58 17.79 -12.03
C GLY A 49 -20.46 16.76 -12.20
N ALA A 50 -20.81 15.50 -11.95
CA ALA A 50 -19.95 14.34 -12.14
C ALA A 50 -20.30 13.51 -13.40
N GLU A 51 -21.10 14.08 -14.30
CA GLU A 51 -21.52 13.43 -15.55
C GLU A 51 -20.62 13.88 -16.71
N TYR A 52 -19.80 12.96 -17.22
CA TYR A 52 -18.89 13.24 -18.32
C TYR A 52 -18.72 12.04 -19.24
N SER A 53 -18.40 12.35 -20.49
CA SER A 53 -18.07 11.42 -21.56
C SER A 53 -16.64 10.91 -21.47
N PHE A 54 -16.36 9.81 -22.18
CA PHE A 54 -15.01 9.28 -22.30
C PHE A 54 -14.03 10.28 -22.95
N SER A 55 -14.50 11.09 -23.89
CA SER A 55 -13.68 12.14 -24.54
C SER A 55 -13.28 13.24 -23.55
N GLU A 56 -14.19 13.66 -22.68
CA GLU A 56 -13.90 14.67 -21.64
C GLU A 56 -12.93 14.12 -20.61
N LEU A 57 -13.06 12.84 -20.22
CA LEU A 57 -12.08 12.18 -19.37
C LEU A 57 -10.67 12.16 -20.00
N LEU A 58 -10.56 11.88 -21.30
CA LEU A 58 -9.26 11.94 -21.99
C LEU A 58 -8.70 13.37 -22.06
N ALA A 59 -9.57 14.36 -22.27
CA ALA A 59 -9.19 15.77 -22.25
C ALA A 59 -8.69 16.20 -20.86
N PHE A 60 -9.38 15.76 -19.80
CA PHE A 60 -8.98 15.94 -18.41
C PHE A 60 -7.62 15.30 -18.15
N MET A 61 -7.39 14.04 -18.56
CA MET A 61 -6.09 13.38 -18.40
C MET A 61 -4.96 14.12 -19.12
N LYS A 62 -5.24 14.66 -20.31
CA LYS A 62 -4.27 15.49 -21.03
C LYS A 62 -3.93 16.74 -20.23
N GLY A 63 -4.92 17.51 -19.78
CA GLY A 63 -4.67 18.72 -19.00
C GLY A 63 -3.99 18.42 -17.66
N HIS A 64 -4.42 17.35 -16.99
CA HIS A 64 -3.86 16.89 -15.71
C HIS A 64 -2.36 16.58 -15.83
N TYR A 65 -1.93 15.97 -16.95
CA TYR A 65 -0.51 15.75 -17.25
C TYR A 65 0.32 17.03 -17.30
N PHE A 66 -0.24 18.10 -17.87
CA PHE A 66 0.44 19.38 -18.05
C PHE A 66 0.37 20.26 -16.79
N ASN A 67 -0.74 20.21 -16.06
CA ASN A 67 -1.06 21.21 -15.04
C ASN A 67 -1.07 20.69 -13.59
N SER A 68 -1.31 19.39 -13.37
CA SER A 68 -1.56 18.84 -12.02
C SER A 68 -0.50 17.83 -11.57
N ASN A 69 -0.43 16.66 -12.21
CA ASN A 69 0.64 15.70 -11.97
C ASN A 69 0.77 14.69 -13.13
N GLY A 70 1.92 13.99 -13.18
CA GLY A 70 2.19 12.98 -14.22
C GLY A 70 1.54 11.60 -13.99
N ARG A 71 0.71 11.41 -12.96
CA ARG A 71 0.22 10.10 -12.49
C ARG A 71 -1.08 9.70 -13.21
N LEU A 72 -1.00 9.53 -14.53
CA LEU A 72 -2.17 9.38 -15.37
C LEU A 72 -2.91 8.04 -15.23
N LEU A 73 -2.19 6.91 -15.25
CA LEU A 73 -2.83 5.59 -15.40
C LEU A 73 -3.90 5.30 -14.33
N TYR A 74 -3.55 5.50 -13.06
CA TYR A 74 -4.44 5.18 -11.96
C TYR A 74 -5.44 6.30 -11.65
N MET A 75 -5.14 7.54 -12.01
CA MET A 75 -6.12 8.65 -11.98
C MET A 75 -7.19 8.45 -13.05
N PHE A 76 -6.79 8.07 -14.27
CA PHE A 76 -7.71 7.66 -15.33
C PHE A 76 -8.57 6.50 -14.85
N LEU A 77 -7.96 5.46 -14.27
CA LEU A 77 -8.70 4.30 -13.78
C LEU A 77 -9.72 4.68 -12.68
N TYR A 78 -9.36 5.59 -11.78
CA TYR A 78 -10.26 6.10 -10.75
C TYR A 78 -11.51 6.75 -11.36
N CYS A 79 -11.29 7.76 -12.21
CA CYS A 79 -12.39 8.49 -12.86
C CYS A 79 -13.21 7.56 -13.76
N PHE A 80 -12.56 6.67 -14.51
CA PHE A 80 -13.23 5.69 -15.37
C PHE A 80 -14.10 4.71 -14.58
N VAL A 81 -13.65 4.22 -13.43
CA VAL A 81 -14.46 3.35 -12.56
C VAL A 81 -15.66 4.11 -12.00
N HIS A 82 -15.48 5.38 -11.61
CA HIS A 82 -16.59 6.23 -11.20
C HIS A 82 -17.60 6.46 -12.34
N MET A 83 -17.13 6.78 -13.54
CA MET A 83 -17.99 6.96 -14.73
C MET A 83 -18.87 5.72 -15.01
N LEU A 84 -18.37 4.51 -14.74
CA LEU A 84 -19.12 3.27 -15.00
C LEU A 84 -20.08 2.86 -13.88
N GLY A 85 -19.84 3.25 -12.63
CA GLY A 85 -20.57 2.70 -11.48
C GLY A 85 -20.77 3.65 -10.30
N GLY A 86 -20.48 4.94 -10.48
CA GLY A 86 -20.47 5.96 -9.44
C GLY A 86 -19.56 5.63 -8.27
N ILE A 87 -19.83 6.25 -7.12
CA ILE A 87 -19.14 5.99 -5.85
C ILE A 87 -19.22 4.51 -5.48
N ARG A 88 -20.36 3.84 -5.74
CA ARG A 88 -20.51 2.41 -5.42
C ARG A 88 -19.55 1.52 -6.22
N GLY A 89 -19.35 1.85 -7.50
CA GLY A 89 -18.36 1.19 -8.35
C GLY A 89 -16.95 1.35 -7.81
N VAL A 90 -16.58 2.56 -7.38
CA VAL A 90 -15.29 2.86 -6.74
C VAL A 90 -15.10 2.06 -5.45
N GLN A 91 -16.11 2.04 -4.57
CA GLN A 91 -16.08 1.27 -3.31
C GLN A 91 -15.83 -0.23 -3.54
N VAL A 92 -16.58 -0.84 -4.48
CA VAL A 92 -16.44 -2.27 -4.82
C VAL A 92 -15.09 -2.54 -5.47
N PHE A 93 -14.64 -1.66 -6.36
CA PHE A 93 -13.33 -1.76 -6.98
C PHE A 93 -12.21 -1.76 -5.93
N MET A 94 -12.25 -0.83 -4.98
CA MET A 94 -11.23 -0.72 -3.95
C MET A 94 -11.23 -1.90 -2.98
N ALA A 95 -12.40 -2.37 -2.55
CA ALA A 95 -12.52 -3.61 -1.78
C ALA A 95 -11.89 -4.80 -2.53
N THR A 96 -12.11 -4.86 -3.86
CA THR A 96 -11.56 -5.91 -4.72
C THR A 96 -10.05 -5.77 -4.90
N ALA A 97 -9.53 -4.55 -5.03
CA ALA A 97 -8.09 -4.28 -5.14
C ALA A 97 -7.34 -4.70 -3.87
N VAL A 98 -7.85 -4.35 -2.68
CA VAL A 98 -7.26 -4.78 -1.39
C VAL A 98 -7.29 -6.31 -1.24
N LEU A 99 -8.40 -6.95 -1.62
CA LEU A 99 -8.48 -8.41 -1.66
C LEU A 99 -7.44 -9.00 -2.64
N ALA A 100 -7.27 -8.41 -3.82
CA ALA A 100 -6.32 -8.87 -4.82
C ALA A 100 -4.88 -8.82 -4.30
N VAL A 101 -4.50 -7.74 -3.59
CA VAL A 101 -3.21 -7.65 -2.91
C VAL A 101 -3.04 -8.78 -1.90
N ALA A 102 -4.02 -9.02 -1.04
CA ALA A 102 -3.97 -10.09 -0.04
C ALA A 102 -3.85 -11.49 -0.69
N LEU A 103 -4.60 -11.75 -1.75
CA LEU A 103 -4.53 -13.02 -2.51
C LEU A 103 -3.17 -13.20 -3.19
N LEU A 104 -2.64 -12.15 -3.83
CA LEU A 104 -1.33 -12.20 -4.49
C LEU A 104 -0.22 -12.45 -3.48
N LEU A 105 -0.24 -11.78 -2.32
CA LEU A 105 0.70 -12.05 -1.23
C LEU A 105 0.58 -13.49 -0.73
N PHE A 106 -0.64 -14.00 -0.53
CA PHE A 106 -0.88 -15.38 -0.08
C PHE A 106 -0.34 -16.41 -1.08
N PHE A 107 -0.68 -16.30 -2.36
CA PHE A 107 -0.22 -17.24 -3.37
C PHE A 107 1.29 -17.14 -3.60
N THR A 108 1.87 -15.96 -3.47
CA THR A 108 3.31 -15.75 -3.56
C THR A 108 4.02 -16.40 -2.37
N ALA A 109 3.63 -16.07 -1.14
CA ALA A 109 4.18 -16.68 0.07
C ALA A 109 4.05 -18.21 0.03
N ARG A 110 2.88 -18.73 -0.34
CA ARG A 110 2.65 -20.17 -0.51
C ARG A 110 3.62 -20.80 -1.51
N ARG A 111 3.84 -20.17 -2.67
CA ARG A 111 4.76 -20.71 -3.67
C ARG A 111 6.22 -20.63 -3.21
N MET A 112 6.60 -19.61 -2.44
CA MET A 112 7.93 -19.54 -1.80
C MET A 112 8.11 -20.72 -0.83
N LEU A 113 7.13 -20.95 0.04
CA LEU A 113 7.14 -22.05 1.02
C LEU A 113 7.15 -23.44 0.37
N GLU A 114 6.49 -23.60 -0.77
CA GLU A 114 6.49 -24.83 -1.57
C GLU A 114 7.76 -24.99 -2.43
N GLY A 115 8.71 -24.04 -2.41
CA GLY A 115 9.92 -24.03 -3.24
C GLY A 115 9.66 -23.84 -4.74
N ARG A 116 8.45 -23.40 -5.12
CA ARG A 116 7.99 -23.34 -6.53
C ARG A 116 8.26 -22.02 -7.24
N ILE A 117 8.68 -20.98 -6.51
CA ILE A 117 9.15 -19.74 -7.11
C ILE A 117 10.62 -19.85 -7.51
N GLU A 118 11.39 -20.73 -6.86
CA GLU A 118 12.78 -20.97 -7.20
C GLU A 118 12.92 -21.53 -8.62
N ALA A 119 13.97 -21.09 -9.31
CA ALA A 119 14.39 -21.69 -10.56
C ALA A 119 14.83 -23.13 -10.31
N ALA A 120 14.52 -24.02 -11.27
CA ALA A 120 14.91 -25.42 -11.25
C ALA A 120 16.38 -25.61 -10.87
N GLU A 121 16.63 -26.69 -10.14
CA GLU A 121 17.90 -27.06 -9.53
C GLU A 121 19.13 -26.83 -10.41
N VAL A 122 20.20 -26.45 -9.74
CA VAL A 122 21.58 -26.49 -10.23
C VAL A 122 21.84 -27.89 -10.80
N SER A 123 22.12 -27.96 -12.10
CA SER A 123 22.70 -29.14 -12.73
C SER A 123 24.03 -29.45 -12.05
N GLY A 124 24.05 -30.50 -11.23
CA GLY A 124 25.25 -30.92 -10.50
C GLY A 124 25.15 -32.26 -9.78
N ASP A 125 23.97 -32.90 -9.66
CA ASP A 125 23.90 -34.27 -9.16
C ASP A 125 22.69 -35.01 -9.76
N LYS A 126 22.91 -35.72 -10.86
CA LYS A 126 21.93 -36.64 -11.47
C LYS A 126 21.93 -37.96 -10.70
N THR A 127 21.59 -37.93 -9.42
CA THR A 127 21.36 -39.15 -8.65
C THR A 127 20.50 -38.89 -7.42
N LYS A 128 19.19 -38.66 -7.60
CA LYS A 128 18.12 -38.99 -6.63
C LYS A 128 16.70 -38.62 -7.11
N GLU A 129 16.30 -39.08 -8.30
CA GLU A 129 14.87 -39.29 -8.57
C GLU A 129 14.43 -40.65 -8.02
N LYS A 130 14.42 -40.81 -6.69
CA LYS A 130 13.68 -41.88 -6.00
C LYS A 130 13.22 -41.39 -4.62
N GLY A 131 11.93 -41.07 -4.51
CA GLY A 131 11.18 -41.14 -3.24
C GLY A 131 11.26 -39.98 -2.25
N GLY A 132 11.47 -38.73 -2.68
CA GLY A 132 11.43 -37.57 -1.77
C GLY A 132 10.00 -37.02 -1.58
N GLU A 133 9.46 -37.06 -0.36
CA GLU A 133 8.30 -36.25 0.02
C GLU A 133 8.51 -34.78 -0.39
N LEU A 134 7.49 -34.14 -0.98
CA LEU A 134 7.49 -32.70 -1.27
C LEU A 134 7.68 -31.92 0.05
N GLN A 135 8.91 -31.55 0.37
CA GLN A 135 9.27 -30.82 1.58
C GLN A 135 8.55 -29.46 1.58
N GLY A 136 7.68 -29.18 2.55
CA GLY A 136 7.09 -27.85 2.77
C GLY A 136 5.64 -27.61 2.31
N ARG A 137 4.92 -28.63 1.81
CA ARG A 137 3.51 -28.44 1.43
C ARG A 137 2.62 -28.25 2.67
N LEU A 138 2.07 -27.05 2.84
CA LEU A 138 1.17 -26.73 3.95
C LEU A 138 -0.12 -27.57 3.85
N GLY A 139 -0.51 -28.19 4.98
CA GLY A 139 -1.81 -28.82 5.12
C GLY A 139 -2.96 -27.80 5.07
N PRO A 140 -4.21 -28.24 4.89
CA PRO A 140 -5.32 -27.29 4.67
C PRO A 140 -5.59 -26.34 5.83
N GLY A 141 -5.42 -26.79 7.08
CA GLY A 141 -5.51 -25.91 8.26
C GLY A 141 -4.40 -24.86 8.32
N ALA A 142 -3.18 -25.23 7.94
CA ALA A 142 -2.05 -24.31 7.87
C ALA A 142 -2.22 -23.27 6.74
N LEU A 143 -2.83 -23.66 5.60
CA LEU A 143 -3.22 -22.73 4.55
C LEU A 143 -4.30 -21.74 5.02
N ALA A 144 -5.29 -22.21 5.78
CA ALA A 144 -6.31 -21.34 6.36
C ALA A 144 -5.71 -20.37 7.39
N ALA A 145 -4.77 -20.84 8.23
CA ALA A 145 -4.04 -20.00 9.17
C ALA A 145 -3.19 -18.93 8.47
N LEU A 146 -2.47 -19.29 7.40
CA LEU A 146 -1.70 -18.34 6.59
C LEU A 146 -2.61 -17.30 5.90
N ALA A 147 -3.78 -17.72 5.40
CA ALA A 147 -4.76 -16.78 4.83
C ALA A 147 -5.32 -15.82 5.90
N ALA A 148 -5.68 -16.35 7.08
CA ALA A 148 -6.17 -15.53 8.20
C ALA A 148 -5.10 -14.53 8.65
N PHE A 149 -3.85 -14.99 8.76
CA PHE A 149 -2.70 -14.16 9.08
C PHE A 149 -2.59 -12.96 8.13
N ILE A 150 -2.58 -13.19 6.81
CA ILE A 150 -2.47 -12.12 5.81
C ILE A 150 -3.67 -11.16 5.88
N CYS A 151 -4.89 -11.67 6.03
CA CYS A 151 -6.08 -10.82 6.16
C CYS A 151 -6.01 -9.95 7.42
N LEU A 152 -5.53 -10.50 8.54
CA LEU A 152 -5.42 -9.76 9.79
C LEU A 152 -4.29 -8.72 9.78
N LEU A 153 -3.27 -8.86 8.93
CA LEU A 153 -2.26 -7.81 8.75
C LEU A 153 -2.88 -6.49 8.27
N TYR A 154 -4.00 -6.53 7.55
CA TYR A 154 -4.74 -5.33 7.15
C TYR A 154 -5.17 -4.48 8.36
N GLY A 155 -5.62 -5.11 9.45
CA GLY A 155 -6.01 -4.40 10.67
C GLY A 155 -4.84 -3.89 11.51
N THR A 156 -3.59 -4.11 11.10
CA THR A 156 -2.43 -3.46 11.73
C THR A 156 -2.19 -2.04 11.22
N LEU A 157 -2.80 -1.66 10.09
CA LEU A 157 -2.74 -0.30 9.56
C LEU A 157 -3.59 0.63 10.43
N GLY A 158 -2.99 1.70 10.96
CA GLY A 158 -3.68 2.70 11.76
C GLY A 158 -4.65 3.54 10.94
N ILE A 159 -5.61 4.19 11.60
CA ILE A 159 -6.61 5.05 10.95
C ILE A 159 -5.97 6.17 10.12
N MET A 160 -4.91 6.82 10.60
CA MET A 160 -4.24 7.88 9.83
C MET A 160 -3.65 7.36 8.52
N VAL A 161 -3.04 6.16 8.52
CA VAL A 161 -2.52 5.53 7.30
C VAL A 161 -3.68 5.22 6.36
N GLN A 162 -4.73 4.58 6.88
CA GLN A 162 -5.90 4.17 6.11
C GLN A 162 -6.64 5.37 5.51
N ARG A 163 -6.92 6.43 6.28
CA ARG A 163 -7.64 7.62 5.79
C ARG A 163 -6.84 8.39 4.75
N MET A 164 -5.53 8.53 4.94
CA MET A 164 -4.65 9.29 4.04
C MET A 164 -4.24 8.51 2.78
N GLY A 165 -4.62 7.25 2.64
CA GLY A 165 -4.24 6.46 1.48
C GLY A 165 -5.22 5.40 1.03
N THR A 166 -5.74 4.52 1.90
CA THR A 166 -6.66 3.45 1.47
C THR A 166 -8.09 3.96 1.25
N TYR A 167 -8.56 4.88 2.08
CA TYR A 167 -9.95 5.38 2.07
C TYR A 167 -10.12 6.71 1.33
N TRP A 168 -9.05 7.48 1.13
CA TRP A 168 -9.04 8.58 0.18
C TRP A 168 -8.84 8.04 -1.24
N TYR A 169 -9.85 8.11 -2.10
CA TYR A 169 -9.86 7.33 -3.34
C TYR A 169 -8.80 7.77 -4.35
N ALA A 170 -8.59 9.07 -4.57
CA ALA A 170 -7.50 9.54 -5.43
C ALA A 170 -6.14 8.97 -4.96
N ALA A 171 -5.83 9.05 -3.66
CA ALA A 171 -4.62 8.44 -3.12
C ALA A 171 -4.63 6.91 -3.25
N SER A 172 -5.77 6.25 -3.01
CA SER A 172 -5.88 4.79 -2.98
C SER A 172 -5.60 4.16 -4.33
N PHE A 173 -6.12 4.75 -5.41
CA PHE A 173 -5.81 4.32 -6.76
C PHE A 173 -4.33 4.46 -7.08
N ILE A 174 -3.65 5.48 -6.53
CA ILE A 174 -2.22 5.73 -6.76
C ILE A 174 -1.31 4.86 -5.89
N TYR A 175 -1.71 4.49 -4.67
CA TYR A 175 -0.82 3.83 -3.71
C TYR A 175 -1.17 2.36 -3.44
N VAL A 176 -2.43 1.95 -3.57
CA VAL A 176 -2.89 0.58 -3.27
C VAL A 176 -2.99 -0.26 -4.54
N VAL A 177 -3.68 0.23 -5.56
CA VAL A 177 -3.93 -0.52 -6.81
C VAL A 177 -2.64 -0.93 -7.53
N PRO A 178 -1.56 -0.11 -7.58
CA PRO A 178 -0.33 -0.52 -8.26
C PRO A 178 0.41 -1.66 -7.57
N ALA A 179 0.11 -1.95 -6.30
CA ALA A 179 0.63 -3.14 -5.63
C ALA A 179 0.22 -4.42 -6.38
N VAL A 180 -0.99 -4.45 -6.96
CA VAL A 180 -1.48 -5.56 -7.78
C VAL A 180 -0.61 -5.72 -9.03
N ALA A 181 -0.42 -4.63 -9.78
CA ALA A 181 0.41 -4.64 -10.99
C ALA A 181 1.85 -5.06 -10.69
N PHE A 182 2.45 -4.50 -9.63
CA PHE A 182 3.80 -4.85 -9.19
C PHE A 182 3.92 -6.32 -8.77
N LEU A 183 3.02 -6.86 -7.93
CA LEU A 183 3.11 -8.24 -7.46
C LEU A 183 2.95 -9.25 -8.61
N VAL A 184 2.03 -8.99 -9.55
CA VAL A 184 1.88 -9.81 -10.76
C VAL A 184 3.14 -9.74 -11.62
N PHE A 185 3.64 -8.54 -11.89
CA PHE A 185 4.87 -8.32 -12.63
C PHE A 185 6.07 -9.02 -11.97
N ALA A 186 6.27 -8.84 -10.66
CA ALA A 186 7.41 -9.34 -9.93
C ALA A 186 7.51 -10.88 -10.03
N VAL A 187 6.41 -11.59 -9.78
CA VAL A 187 6.35 -13.05 -9.91
C VAL A 187 6.56 -13.48 -11.35
N TYR A 188 5.92 -12.80 -12.31
CA TYR A 188 5.99 -13.16 -13.73
C TYR A 188 7.39 -12.94 -14.31
N PHE A 189 7.98 -11.78 -14.05
CA PHE A 189 9.33 -11.40 -14.46
C PHE A 189 10.38 -12.31 -13.85
N TYR A 190 10.34 -12.54 -12.53
CA TYR A 190 11.30 -13.41 -11.85
C TYR A 190 11.34 -14.81 -12.45
N ARG A 191 10.16 -15.43 -12.66
CA ARG A 191 10.07 -16.76 -13.28
C ARG A 191 10.50 -16.79 -14.74
N THR A 192 10.54 -15.64 -15.41
CA THR A 192 10.90 -15.52 -16.83
C THR A 192 12.40 -15.31 -16.99
N VAL A 193 12.97 -14.40 -16.20
CA VAL A 193 14.41 -14.09 -16.17
C VAL A 193 15.24 -15.30 -15.72
N PHE A 194 14.72 -16.05 -14.76
CA PHE A 194 15.41 -17.21 -14.20
C PHE A 194 14.93 -18.55 -14.77
N LEU A 195 14.52 -18.59 -16.04
CA LEU A 195 14.29 -19.85 -16.75
C LEU A 195 15.54 -20.76 -16.78
N PRO A 196 15.36 -22.09 -16.88
CA PRO A 196 16.47 -23.02 -17.02
C PRO A 196 17.41 -22.67 -18.18
N LYS A 197 18.70 -22.97 -18.04
CA LYS A 197 19.69 -22.69 -19.09
C LYS A 197 19.30 -23.39 -20.39
N GLY A 198 19.16 -22.61 -21.47
CA GLY A 198 18.77 -23.10 -22.79
C GLY A 198 17.30 -22.89 -23.12
N GLU A 199 16.45 -22.65 -22.12
CA GLU A 199 15.05 -22.25 -22.36
C GLU A 199 14.96 -20.75 -22.60
N LYS A 200 14.28 -20.37 -23.68
CA LYS A 200 13.92 -18.98 -23.95
C LYS A 200 12.42 -18.81 -23.76
N PRO A 201 11.97 -17.70 -23.15
CA PRO A 201 10.56 -17.43 -23.08
C PRO A 201 10.01 -17.22 -24.49
N GLY A 202 8.78 -17.69 -24.76
CA GLY A 202 8.11 -17.34 -26.01
C GLY A 202 7.85 -15.83 -26.11
N ILE A 203 7.72 -15.30 -27.33
CA ILE A 203 7.52 -13.86 -27.60
C ILE A 203 6.37 -13.28 -26.78
N ARG A 204 5.23 -13.98 -26.69
CA ARG A 204 4.07 -13.55 -25.88
C ARG A 204 4.44 -13.30 -24.42
N ARG A 205 5.29 -14.15 -23.84
CA ARG A 205 5.76 -14.03 -22.46
C ARG A 205 6.72 -12.86 -22.29
N MET A 206 7.58 -12.61 -23.27
CA MET A 206 8.46 -11.44 -23.28
C MET A 206 7.64 -10.14 -23.36
N CYS A 207 6.69 -10.05 -24.30
CA CYS A 207 5.82 -8.88 -24.45
C CYS A 207 4.99 -8.63 -23.20
N LEU A 208 4.45 -9.69 -22.58
CA LEU A 208 3.67 -9.55 -21.35
C LEU A 208 4.55 -9.08 -20.17
N CYS A 209 5.79 -9.55 -20.04
CA CYS A 209 6.74 -9.02 -19.05
C CYS A 209 6.96 -7.51 -19.24
N ALA A 210 7.23 -7.06 -20.46
CA ALA A 210 7.46 -5.65 -20.76
C ALA A 210 6.21 -4.80 -20.48
N ALA A 211 5.03 -5.26 -20.90
CA ALA A 211 3.77 -4.56 -20.67
C ALA A 211 3.44 -4.45 -19.16
N LEU A 212 3.56 -5.55 -18.42
CA LEU A 212 3.32 -5.55 -16.97
C LEU A 212 4.33 -4.67 -16.23
N GLY A 213 5.60 -4.69 -16.64
CA GLY A 213 6.64 -3.83 -16.07
C GLY A 213 6.38 -2.34 -16.33
N PHE A 214 5.97 -2.00 -17.55
CA PHE A 214 5.55 -0.65 -17.90
C PHE A 214 4.36 -0.18 -17.04
N LEU A 215 3.32 -0.99 -16.88
CA LEU A 215 2.12 -0.65 -16.08
C LEU A 215 2.41 -0.57 -14.56
N ALA A 216 3.32 -1.41 -14.05
CA ALA A 216 3.74 -1.35 -12.66
C ALA A 216 4.54 -0.07 -12.37
N ALA A 217 5.40 0.35 -13.32
CA ALA A 217 6.20 1.56 -13.20
C ALA A 217 5.43 2.86 -13.49
N TRP A 218 4.46 2.83 -14.42
CA TRP A 218 3.58 3.97 -14.74
C TRP A 218 2.45 4.11 -13.73
N SER A 219 2.82 4.27 -12.46
CA SER A 219 1.89 4.34 -11.35
C SER A 219 2.08 5.61 -10.52
N GLN A 220 3.11 5.60 -9.69
CA GLN A 220 3.53 6.67 -8.79
C GLN A 220 5.03 6.54 -8.55
N GLU A 221 5.69 7.63 -8.17
CA GLU A 221 7.14 7.70 -7.98
C GLU A 221 7.70 6.57 -7.08
N GLN A 222 7.01 6.20 -6.00
CA GLN A 222 7.43 5.10 -5.10
C GLN A 222 7.30 3.72 -5.76
N TRP A 223 6.22 3.48 -6.48
CA TRP A 223 6.00 2.22 -7.20
C TRP A 223 6.91 2.11 -8.43
N PHE A 224 7.26 3.22 -9.07
CA PHE A 224 8.31 3.30 -10.08
C PHE A 224 9.66 2.85 -9.50
N VAL A 225 10.10 3.46 -8.39
CA VAL A 225 11.36 3.09 -7.71
C VAL A 225 11.34 1.63 -7.29
N THR A 226 10.22 1.15 -6.74
CA THR A 226 10.04 -0.26 -6.36
C THR A 226 10.23 -1.18 -7.57
N THR A 227 9.56 -0.88 -8.68
CA THR A 227 9.60 -1.70 -9.92
C THR A 227 11.00 -1.73 -10.53
N ILE A 228 11.64 -0.57 -10.69
CA ILE A 228 13.01 -0.50 -11.24
C ILE A 228 14.01 -1.19 -10.32
N SER A 229 13.93 -0.95 -9.01
CA SER A 229 14.84 -1.59 -8.05
C SER A 229 14.73 -3.11 -8.12
N PHE A 230 13.50 -3.64 -8.17
CA PHE A 230 13.27 -5.08 -8.30
C PHE A 230 13.88 -5.66 -9.59
N VAL A 231 13.68 -4.98 -10.72
CA VAL A 231 14.24 -5.39 -12.01
C VAL A 231 15.77 -5.37 -11.97
N VAL A 232 16.37 -4.26 -11.53
CA VAL A 232 17.83 -4.09 -11.45
C VAL A 232 18.45 -5.15 -10.55
N ILE A 233 17.84 -5.43 -9.39
CA ILE A 233 18.31 -6.49 -8.49
C ILE A 233 18.26 -7.86 -9.19
N CYS A 234 17.14 -8.21 -9.84
CA CYS A 234 17.01 -9.48 -10.55
C CYS A 234 18.03 -9.62 -11.68
N LEU A 235 18.21 -8.58 -12.49
CA LEU A 235 19.19 -8.57 -13.58
C LEU A 235 20.63 -8.61 -13.04
N GLY A 236 20.92 -7.92 -11.94
CA GLY A 236 22.22 -7.99 -11.26
C GLY A 236 22.53 -9.40 -10.76
N VAL A 237 21.57 -10.08 -10.14
CA VAL A 237 21.72 -11.48 -9.73
C VAL A 237 21.92 -12.39 -10.95
N LYS A 238 21.15 -12.20 -12.02
CA LYS A 238 21.33 -12.98 -13.26
C LYS A 238 22.71 -12.75 -13.88
N LEU A 239 23.14 -11.50 -14.00
CA LEU A 239 24.45 -11.15 -14.54
C LEU A 239 25.58 -11.74 -13.71
N TRP A 240 25.45 -11.74 -12.38
CA TRP A 240 26.40 -12.40 -11.49
C TRP A 240 26.47 -13.92 -11.74
N ARG A 241 25.32 -14.58 -11.90
CA ARG A 241 25.19 -16.05 -12.05
C ARG A 241 25.55 -16.55 -13.45
N ASP A 242 25.02 -15.89 -14.47
CA ASP A 242 25.03 -16.36 -15.86
C ASP A 242 25.99 -15.57 -16.74
N ARG A 243 26.54 -14.44 -16.25
CA ARG A 243 27.46 -13.53 -16.96
C ARG A 243 26.90 -12.96 -18.28
N ARG A 244 25.59 -13.06 -18.49
CA ARG A 244 24.90 -12.58 -19.69
C ARG A 244 23.48 -12.10 -19.38
N LEU A 245 23.04 -11.12 -20.15
CA LEU A 245 21.65 -10.65 -20.22
C LEU A 245 21.12 -10.87 -21.63
N GLU A 246 19.85 -11.23 -21.73
CA GLU A 246 19.17 -11.39 -23.01
C GLU A 246 18.52 -10.06 -23.43
N LEU A 247 18.37 -9.82 -24.73
CA LEU A 247 17.81 -8.57 -25.26
C LEU A 247 16.44 -8.24 -24.66
N TYR A 248 15.54 -9.23 -24.51
CA TYR A 248 14.21 -9.00 -23.97
C TYR A 248 14.21 -8.50 -22.51
N GLU A 249 15.27 -8.79 -21.75
CA GLU A 249 15.42 -8.38 -20.35
C GLU A 249 15.80 -6.91 -20.29
N ILE A 250 16.68 -6.49 -21.20
CA ILE A 250 17.02 -5.07 -21.42
C ILE A 250 15.78 -4.32 -21.90
N LEU A 251 15.03 -4.86 -22.87
CA LEU A 251 13.78 -4.27 -23.35
C LEU A 251 12.74 -4.15 -22.23
N THR A 252 12.65 -5.15 -21.33
CA THR A 252 11.74 -5.09 -20.18
C THR A 252 12.18 -3.99 -19.20
N PHE A 253 13.48 -3.86 -18.92
CA PHE A 253 14.00 -2.76 -18.11
C PHE A 253 13.70 -1.39 -18.73
N LEU A 254 13.91 -1.23 -20.05
CA LEU A 254 13.61 -0.01 -20.77
C LEU A 254 12.10 0.30 -20.76
N ALA A 255 11.24 -0.72 -20.85
CA ALA A 255 9.80 -0.55 -20.72
C ALA A 255 9.40 -0.07 -19.31
N CYS A 256 9.98 -0.64 -18.24
CA CYS A 256 9.78 -0.13 -16.88
C CYS A 256 10.26 1.32 -16.75
N ALA A 257 11.44 1.65 -17.31
CA ALA A 257 11.99 2.99 -17.26
C ALA A 257 11.08 3.99 -18.00
N ALA A 258 10.60 3.63 -19.19
CA ALA A 258 9.66 4.44 -19.95
C ALA A 258 8.37 4.74 -19.17
N GLY A 259 7.81 3.74 -18.47
CA GLY A 259 6.61 3.94 -17.66
C GLY A 259 6.80 4.96 -16.54
N GLY A 260 7.94 4.91 -15.84
CA GLY A 260 8.26 5.89 -14.79
C GLY A 260 8.63 7.26 -15.33
N LEU A 261 9.32 7.32 -16.48
CA LEU A 261 9.73 8.58 -17.10
C LEU A 261 8.53 9.44 -17.52
N ILE A 262 7.39 8.84 -17.88
CA ILE A 262 6.15 9.60 -18.13
C ILE A 262 5.78 10.45 -16.91
N ILE A 263 5.93 9.90 -15.70
CA ILE A 263 5.60 10.63 -14.47
C ILE A 263 6.65 11.71 -14.20
N ILE A 264 7.93 11.36 -14.27
CA ILE A 264 9.03 12.26 -13.90
C ILE A 264 9.18 13.43 -14.89
N LEU A 265 8.93 13.19 -16.17
CA LEU A 265 9.04 14.20 -17.24
C LEU A 265 7.74 15.01 -17.44
N SER A 266 6.72 14.80 -16.62
CA SER A 266 5.50 15.61 -16.66
C SER A 266 5.83 17.08 -16.37
N PRO A 267 5.37 18.03 -17.21
CA PRO A 267 5.54 19.46 -16.96
C PRO A 267 4.99 19.89 -15.60
N ALA A 268 3.89 19.28 -15.14
CA ALA A 268 3.29 19.55 -13.85
C ALA A 268 4.22 19.19 -12.68
N VAL A 269 4.98 18.09 -12.78
CA VAL A 269 5.95 17.70 -11.75
C VAL A 269 7.07 18.73 -11.63
N SER A 270 7.57 19.22 -12.78
CA SER A 270 8.56 20.31 -12.82
C SER A 270 8.00 21.60 -12.22
N ALA A 271 6.79 22.00 -12.60
CA ALA A 271 6.11 23.18 -12.07
C ALA A 271 5.92 23.10 -10.55
N ARG A 272 5.49 21.94 -10.03
CA ARG A 272 5.32 21.71 -8.59
C ARG A 272 6.65 21.77 -7.84
N MET A 273 7.74 21.25 -8.41
CA MET A 273 9.07 21.36 -7.81
C MET A 273 9.55 22.82 -7.72
N ASN A 274 9.17 23.65 -8.68
CA ASN A 274 9.56 25.07 -8.74
C ASN A 274 8.55 26.01 -8.05
N SER A 275 7.47 25.47 -7.47
CA SER A 275 6.48 26.25 -6.72
C SER A 275 7.07 26.83 -5.44
N ALA A 276 6.54 27.97 -4.98
CA ALA A 276 7.03 28.67 -3.79
C ALA A 276 7.10 27.76 -2.54
N GLY A 277 6.14 26.83 -2.37
CA GLY A 277 6.11 25.88 -1.25
C GLY A 277 7.21 24.82 -1.29
N ASN A 278 7.76 24.52 -2.46
CA ASN A 278 8.78 23.48 -2.66
C ASN A 278 10.16 24.02 -3.01
N ALA A 279 10.27 25.30 -3.39
CA ALA A 279 11.51 25.93 -3.85
C ALA A 279 12.63 25.84 -2.80
N GLU A 280 12.31 26.05 -1.52
CA GLU A 280 13.27 25.93 -0.41
C GLU A 280 13.87 24.51 -0.39
N PHE A 281 13.01 23.47 -0.39
CA PHE A 281 13.46 22.09 -0.41
C PHE A 281 14.24 21.76 -1.70
N ALA A 282 13.76 22.24 -2.84
CA ALA A 282 14.37 21.99 -4.15
C ALA A 282 15.81 22.50 -4.22
N SER A 283 16.07 23.66 -3.60
CA SER A 283 17.39 24.30 -3.54
C SER A 283 18.41 23.62 -2.61
N LEU A 284 17.96 22.73 -1.71
CA LEU A 284 18.87 21.95 -0.87
C LEU A 284 19.77 21.02 -1.70
N SER A 285 21.03 20.90 -1.27
CA SER A 285 21.93 19.85 -1.77
C SER A 285 21.38 18.46 -1.43
N LEU A 286 21.89 17.41 -2.08
CA LEU A 286 21.49 16.02 -1.78
C LEU A 286 21.61 15.72 -0.27
N PHE A 287 22.73 16.10 0.35
CA PHE A 287 22.93 15.90 1.79
C PHE A 287 21.99 16.76 2.64
N GLY A 288 21.63 17.97 2.18
CA GLY A 288 20.62 18.80 2.83
C GLY A 288 19.23 18.15 2.83
N LYS A 289 18.83 17.57 1.68
CA LYS A 289 17.56 16.83 1.53
C LYS A 289 17.53 15.61 2.45
N LEU A 290 18.60 14.82 2.45
CA LEU A 290 18.75 13.65 3.34
C LEU A 290 18.70 14.07 4.81
N GLY A 291 19.43 15.13 5.20
CA GLY A 291 19.45 15.64 6.57
C GLY A 291 18.09 16.11 7.07
N ARG A 292 17.25 16.69 6.19
CA ARG A 292 15.88 17.10 6.50
C ARG A 292 14.91 15.91 6.57
N ASN A 293 14.92 15.05 5.55
CA ASN A 293 13.86 14.04 5.41
C ASN A 293 14.13 12.73 6.14
N ILE A 294 15.38 12.34 6.40
CA ILE A 294 15.66 11.12 7.17
C ILE A 294 15.03 11.20 8.57
N PRO A 295 15.22 12.29 9.35
CA PRO A 295 14.53 12.44 10.63
C PRO A 295 13.01 12.42 10.50
N LEU A 296 12.46 13.06 9.48
CA LEU A 296 11.02 13.08 9.23
C LEU A 296 10.48 11.66 8.95
N LEU A 297 11.15 10.89 8.09
CA LEU A 297 10.80 9.51 7.77
C LEU A 297 10.82 8.61 9.01
N MET A 298 11.85 8.74 9.86
CA MET A 298 11.94 7.98 11.10
C MET A 298 10.82 8.37 12.08
N ASN A 299 10.53 9.67 12.17
CA ASN A 299 9.43 10.17 12.98
C ASN A 299 8.07 9.64 12.53
N LEU A 300 7.80 9.62 11.23
CA LEU A 300 6.55 9.12 10.67
C LEU A 300 6.44 7.60 10.81
N PHE A 301 7.49 6.85 10.46
CA PHE A 301 7.46 5.39 10.50
C PHE A 301 7.34 4.86 11.94
N PHE A 302 8.06 5.45 12.89
CA PHE A 302 8.02 5.06 14.32
C PHE A 302 7.01 5.86 15.15
N SER A 303 6.10 6.59 14.51
CA SER A 303 5.03 7.34 15.17
C SER A 303 3.99 6.43 15.83
N GLY A 304 3.17 7.03 16.70
CA GLY A 304 1.98 6.39 17.26
C GLY A 304 1.00 5.90 16.18
N GLU A 305 1.01 6.46 14.98
CA GLU A 305 0.11 6.06 13.89
C GLU A 305 0.41 4.66 13.35
N ASN A 306 1.68 4.28 13.38
CA ASN A 306 2.14 2.96 12.95
C ASN A 306 2.29 1.97 14.11
N ILE A 307 1.92 2.36 15.34
CA ILE A 307 2.20 1.55 16.53
C ILE A 307 1.64 0.13 16.45
N ARG A 308 0.47 -0.06 15.84
CA ARG A 308 -0.16 -1.38 15.69
C ARG A 308 0.63 -2.28 14.74
N TYR A 309 1.12 -1.73 13.63
CA TYR A 309 2.03 -2.42 12.73
C TYR A 309 3.35 -2.75 13.43
N LEU A 310 3.95 -1.78 14.15
CA LEU A 310 5.21 -1.97 14.86
C LEU A 310 5.11 -3.00 15.98
N MET A 311 4.00 -3.03 16.72
CA MET A 311 3.71 -4.03 17.75
C MET A 311 3.75 -5.46 17.22
N PHE A 312 3.53 -5.64 15.92
CA PHE A 312 3.64 -6.95 15.28
C PHE A 312 4.99 -7.14 14.55
N PHE A 313 5.49 -6.11 13.88
CA PHE A 313 6.77 -6.13 13.17
C PHE A 313 7.94 -6.49 14.08
N PHE A 314 8.06 -5.85 15.24
CA PHE A 314 9.18 -6.07 16.15
C PHE A 314 9.25 -7.51 16.69
N PRO A 315 8.18 -8.12 17.26
CA PRO A 315 8.21 -9.52 17.66
C PRO A 315 8.61 -10.48 16.54
N MET A 316 8.17 -10.22 15.30
CA MET A 316 8.55 -11.04 14.15
C MET A 316 10.03 -10.91 13.79
N MET A 317 10.61 -9.71 13.92
CA MET A 317 12.06 -9.50 13.73
C MET A 317 12.88 -10.18 14.83
N ILE A 318 12.48 -10.03 16.09
CA ILE A 318 13.13 -10.72 17.23
C ILE A 318 13.12 -12.23 17.00
N PHE A 319 11.96 -12.77 16.62
CA PHE A 319 11.80 -14.19 16.38
C PHE A 319 12.63 -14.69 15.18
N MET A 320 12.68 -13.92 14.09
CA MET A 320 13.54 -14.20 12.94
C MET A 320 15.02 -14.29 13.36
N GLY A 321 15.51 -13.32 14.15
CA GLY A 321 16.89 -13.32 14.63
C GLY A 321 17.22 -14.52 15.52
N CYS A 322 16.35 -14.85 16.49
CA CYS A 322 16.52 -16.04 17.34
C CYS A 322 16.57 -17.34 16.52
N MET A 323 15.77 -17.42 15.45
CA MET A 323 15.73 -18.59 14.57
C MET A 323 16.96 -18.67 13.65
N ALA A 324 17.41 -17.54 13.12
CA ALA A 324 18.66 -17.46 12.37
C ALA A 324 19.85 -17.89 13.25
N ALA A 325 19.91 -17.41 14.49
CA ALA A 325 20.89 -17.82 15.50
C ALA A 325 20.88 -19.34 15.78
N ALA A 326 19.70 -19.95 15.82
CA ALA A 326 19.58 -21.40 16.03
C ALA A 326 20.11 -22.24 14.86
N LYS A 327 20.01 -21.72 13.63
CA LYS A 327 20.42 -22.42 12.39
C LYS A 327 21.86 -22.13 11.97
N ASP A 328 22.32 -20.89 12.10
CA ASP A 328 23.66 -20.47 11.71
C ASP A 328 24.53 -20.14 12.93
N ARG A 329 25.30 -21.14 13.36
CA ARG A 329 26.22 -21.00 14.48
C ARG A 329 27.41 -20.08 14.17
N LYS A 330 27.75 -19.84 12.90
CA LYS A 330 28.90 -18.99 12.52
C LYS A 330 28.59 -17.52 12.77
N LEU A 331 27.36 -17.10 12.49
CA LEU A 331 26.88 -15.73 12.68
C LEU A 331 26.05 -15.58 13.97
N LEU A 332 26.17 -16.51 14.91
CA LEU A 332 25.40 -16.52 16.16
C LEU A 332 25.41 -15.18 16.91
N PRO A 333 26.56 -14.51 17.14
CA PRO A 333 26.58 -13.24 17.87
C PRO A 333 25.83 -12.13 17.13
N LEU A 334 25.87 -12.12 15.79
CA LEU A 334 25.18 -11.13 14.96
C LEU A 334 23.66 -11.28 15.11
N HIS A 335 23.15 -12.51 14.94
CA HIS A 335 21.72 -12.81 15.01
C HIS A 335 21.12 -12.60 16.41
N LEU A 336 21.86 -12.97 17.47
CA LEU A 336 21.45 -12.69 18.85
C LEU A 336 21.52 -11.19 19.15
N GLY A 337 22.56 -10.50 18.69
CA GLY A 337 22.68 -9.04 18.78
C GLY A 337 21.50 -8.33 18.10
N PHE A 338 21.11 -8.78 16.90
CA PHE A 338 19.93 -8.28 16.19
C PHE A 338 18.65 -8.45 16.99
N SER A 339 18.46 -9.64 17.58
CA SER A 339 17.28 -9.95 18.40
C SER A 339 17.22 -9.07 19.64
N ALA A 340 18.36 -8.87 20.32
CA ALA A 340 18.47 -8.01 21.49
C ALA A 340 18.21 -6.55 21.16
N VAL A 341 18.79 -6.02 20.07
CA VAL A 341 18.53 -4.66 19.60
C VAL A 341 17.06 -4.49 19.22
N SER A 342 16.48 -5.44 18.49
CA SER A 342 15.05 -5.40 18.14
C SER A 342 14.14 -5.40 19.37
N ALA A 343 14.48 -6.16 20.41
CA ALA A 343 13.76 -6.15 21.69
C ALA A 343 13.90 -4.81 22.44
N ALA A 344 15.10 -4.22 22.46
CA ALA A 344 15.33 -2.89 23.04
C ALA A 344 14.54 -1.80 22.28
N MET A 345 14.55 -1.85 20.95
CA MET A 345 13.79 -0.93 20.11
C MET A 345 12.28 -1.08 20.33
N PHE A 346 11.78 -2.32 20.43
CA PHE A 346 10.39 -2.59 20.74
C PHE A 346 9.98 -1.99 22.08
N ALA A 347 10.77 -2.23 23.12
CA ALA A 347 10.54 -1.65 24.43
C ALA A 347 10.54 -0.11 24.37
N GLY A 348 11.54 0.51 23.73
CA GLY A 348 11.62 1.97 23.60
C GLY A 348 10.42 2.59 22.88
N VAL A 349 10.00 2.01 21.74
CA VAL A 349 8.82 2.46 21.00
C VAL A 349 7.54 2.27 21.81
N PHE A 350 7.39 1.13 22.49
CA PHE A 350 6.22 0.86 23.32
C PHE A 350 6.12 1.83 24.52
N LEU A 351 7.24 2.06 25.22
CA LEU A 351 7.32 3.00 26.34
C LEU A 351 6.99 4.43 25.90
N LYS A 352 7.45 4.86 24.71
CA LYS A 352 7.15 6.20 24.19
C LYS A 352 5.70 6.34 23.71
N GLN A 353 5.25 5.44 22.83
CA GLN A 353 4.01 5.62 22.08
C GLN A 353 2.77 5.10 22.82
N LYS A 354 2.92 4.15 23.76
CA LYS A 354 1.79 3.57 24.49
C LYS A 354 1.77 3.91 25.97
N LEU A 355 2.92 3.89 26.63
CA LEU A 355 2.99 4.19 28.07
C LEU A 355 3.30 5.66 28.35
N HIS A 356 3.60 6.47 27.33
CA HIS A 356 3.92 7.89 27.45
C HIS A 356 5.00 8.20 28.50
N VAL A 357 5.93 7.27 28.70
CA VAL A 357 7.06 7.41 29.65
C VAL A 357 8.06 8.45 29.15
N PHE A 358 8.17 8.60 27.83
CA PHE A 358 8.98 9.63 27.19
C PHE A 358 8.08 10.74 26.66
N ALA A 359 8.63 11.96 26.62
CA ALA A 359 7.90 13.14 26.16
C ALA A 359 7.26 12.89 24.78
N PRO A 360 5.98 13.30 24.60
CA PRO A 360 5.33 13.23 23.30
C PRO A 360 6.04 14.14 22.31
N GLY A 361 5.94 13.81 21.02
CA GLY A 361 6.53 14.58 19.94
C GLY A 361 7.69 13.87 19.23
N ALA A 362 8.35 14.62 18.35
CA ALA A 362 9.35 14.10 17.45
C ALA A 362 10.56 13.51 18.18
N TYR A 363 11.11 12.41 17.66
CA TYR A 363 12.44 11.94 17.97
C TYR A 363 13.48 13.00 17.63
N SER A 364 14.46 13.16 18.52
CA SER A 364 15.63 14.01 18.26
C SER A 364 16.40 13.51 17.03
N ALA A 365 17.25 14.37 16.45
CA ALA A 365 18.10 13.98 15.33
C ALA A 365 18.99 12.77 15.66
N LEU A 366 19.54 12.71 16.88
CA LEU A 366 20.32 11.56 17.33
C LEU A 366 19.47 10.28 17.34
N THR A 367 18.28 10.32 17.93
CA THR A 367 17.40 9.14 17.97
C THR A 367 16.95 8.72 16.57
N ALA A 368 16.67 9.67 15.68
CA ALA A 368 16.36 9.36 14.28
C ALA A 368 17.53 8.66 13.57
N ASN A 369 18.77 9.08 13.79
CA ASN A 369 19.94 8.41 13.21
C ASN A 369 20.13 6.99 13.77
N LEU A 370 19.86 6.78 15.07
CA LEU A 370 19.87 5.44 15.67
C LEU A 370 18.77 4.54 15.07
N LEU A 371 17.58 5.10 14.81
CA LEU A 371 16.49 4.40 14.13
C LEU A 371 16.88 4.03 12.70
N LEU A 372 17.58 4.90 11.98
CA LEU A 372 18.08 4.60 10.63
C LEU A 372 19.10 3.43 10.67
N LEU A 373 20.03 3.44 11.63
CA LEU A 373 20.98 2.34 11.81
C LEU A 373 20.26 1.03 12.13
N TYR A 374 19.20 1.08 12.94
CA TYR A 374 18.37 -0.08 13.21
C TYR A 374 17.67 -0.61 11.93
N ILE A 375 17.13 0.27 11.09
CA ILE A 375 16.54 -0.12 9.80
C ILE A 375 17.60 -0.76 8.89
N ALA A 376 18.82 -0.22 8.84
CA ALA A 376 19.93 -0.84 8.10
C ALA A 376 20.29 -2.22 8.63
N PHE A 377 20.25 -2.42 9.96
CA PHE A 377 20.47 -3.73 10.57
C PHE A 377 19.33 -4.71 10.23
N CYS A 378 18.07 -4.28 10.30
CA CYS A 378 16.92 -5.07 9.84
C CYS A 378 17.09 -5.48 8.38
N PHE A 379 17.51 -4.55 7.53
CA PHE A 379 17.75 -4.83 6.13
C PHE A 379 18.80 -5.92 5.94
N ALA A 380 19.98 -5.77 6.55
CA ALA A 380 21.03 -6.78 6.46
C ALA A 380 20.55 -8.16 6.92
N GLU A 381 19.84 -8.23 8.04
CA GLU A 381 19.38 -9.51 8.59
C GLU A 381 18.28 -10.18 7.78
N VAL A 382 17.33 -9.42 7.22
CA VAL A 382 16.34 -9.98 6.29
C VAL A 382 17.00 -10.55 5.04
N ILE A 383 18.02 -9.88 4.51
CA ILE A 383 18.77 -10.37 3.34
C ILE A 383 19.54 -11.65 3.68
N LEU A 384 20.23 -11.70 4.83
CA LEU A 384 20.93 -12.90 5.31
C LEU A 384 19.96 -14.06 5.54
N PHE A 385 18.82 -13.80 6.18
CA PHE A 385 17.76 -14.78 6.38
C PHE A 385 17.26 -15.38 5.07
N TYR A 386 16.87 -14.55 4.10
CA TYR A 386 16.39 -15.05 2.81
C TYR A 386 17.47 -15.79 2.01
N ARG A 387 18.74 -15.38 2.15
CA ARG A 387 19.86 -16.09 1.55
C ARG A 387 20.03 -17.48 2.15
N ALA A 388 19.92 -17.61 3.48
CA ALA A 388 19.97 -18.90 4.17
C ALA A 388 18.79 -19.81 3.75
N GLU A 389 17.61 -19.23 3.54
CA GLU A 389 16.41 -19.91 3.06
C GLU A 389 16.37 -20.11 1.53
N LYS A 390 17.41 -19.69 0.79
CA LYS A 390 17.50 -19.72 -0.69
C LYS A 390 16.38 -18.98 -1.44
N GLN A 391 15.65 -18.10 -0.76
CA GLN A 391 14.55 -17.31 -1.32
C GLN A 391 15.01 -15.96 -1.88
N ILE A 392 15.75 -15.97 -3.00
CA ILE A 392 16.24 -14.73 -3.65
C ILE A 392 15.08 -13.82 -4.08
N PHE A 393 13.94 -14.38 -4.46
CA PHE A 393 12.76 -13.58 -4.79
C PHE A 393 12.31 -12.71 -3.59
N GLY A 394 12.24 -13.29 -2.40
CA GLY A 394 11.86 -12.58 -1.18
C GLY A 394 12.81 -11.45 -0.82
N SER A 395 14.13 -11.68 -0.99
CA SER A 395 15.13 -10.63 -0.74
C SER A 395 15.03 -9.49 -1.77
N ALA A 396 14.79 -9.79 -3.04
CA ALA A 396 14.61 -8.78 -4.08
C ALA A 396 13.36 -7.91 -3.85
N VAL A 397 12.22 -8.53 -3.48
CA VAL A 397 10.99 -7.80 -3.16
C VAL A 397 11.18 -6.91 -1.92
N PHE A 398 11.77 -7.45 -0.85
CA PHE A 398 12.01 -6.68 0.37
C PHE A 398 12.98 -5.52 0.14
N ALA A 399 14.04 -5.73 -0.64
CA ALA A 399 14.98 -4.67 -0.97
C ALA A 399 14.35 -3.56 -1.82
N ALA A 400 13.54 -3.92 -2.81
CA ALA A 400 12.77 -2.95 -3.57
C ALA A 400 11.82 -2.12 -2.68
N ALA A 401 11.18 -2.76 -1.71
CA ALA A 401 10.29 -2.11 -0.74
C ALA A 401 11.01 -1.12 0.19
N VAL A 402 12.24 -1.42 0.61
CA VAL A 402 13.06 -0.48 1.42
C VAL A 402 13.57 0.67 0.56
N LEU A 403 13.99 0.39 -0.68
CA LEU A 403 14.46 1.42 -1.62
C LEU A 403 13.36 2.41 -2.02
N SER A 404 12.10 1.97 -2.07
CA SER A 404 10.98 2.89 -2.26
C SER A 404 10.98 3.95 -1.14
N VAL A 405 10.92 3.53 0.13
CA VAL A 405 10.96 4.47 1.27
C VAL A 405 12.22 5.34 1.24
N GLY A 406 13.37 4.76 0.87
CA GLY A 406 14.63 5.50 0.68
C GLY A 406 14.51 6.66 -0.34
N SER A 407 13.76 6.48 -1.42
CA SER A 407 13.53 7.55 -2.40
C SER A 407 12.72 8.72 -1.84
N ALA A 408 11.92 8.52 -0.80
CA ALA A 408 11.21 9.61 -0.14
C ALA A 408 12.14 10.57 0.62
N ALA A 409 13.40 10.19 0.83
CA ALA A 409 14.39 11.07 1.46
C ALA A 409 14.81 12.25 0.54
N ILE A 410 14.46 12.22 -0.74
CA ILE A 410 14.86 13.24 -1.73
C ILE A 410 13.68 13.98 -2.37
N VAL A 411 12.46 13.80 -1.86
CA VAL A 411 11.24 14.46 -2.36
C VAL A 411 10.72 15.49 -1.35
N PRO A 412 10.07 16.58 -1.79
CA PRO A 412 9.65 17.65 -0.89
C PRO A 412 8.55 17.25 0.09
N GLU A 413 7.62 16.40 -0.33
CA GLU A 413 6.46 15.99 0.45
C GLU A 413 6.59 14.55 0.95
N VAL A 414 6.43 14.36 2.26
CA VAL A 414 6.59 13.06 2.93
C VAL A 414 5.32 12.69 3.71
N PRO A 415 4.18 12.43 3.03
CA PRO A 415 2.95 12.02 3.71
C PRO A 415 3.03 10.55 4.15
N LEU A 416 2.21 10.14 5.14
CA LEU A 416 2.19 8.74 5.63
C LEU A 416 1.95 7.68 4.54
N ARG A 417 1.21 8.03 3.48
CA ARG A 417 0.91 7.12 2.35
C ARG A 417 2.14 6.67 1.55
N ILE A 418 3.29 7.34 1.65
CA ILE A 418 4.51 6.87 0.96
C ILE A 418 4.98 5.49 1.45
N PHE A 419 4.55 5.07 2.65
CA PHE A 419 4.94 3.79 3.22
C PHE A 419 4.13 2.61 2.67
N TYR A 420 3.06 2.81 1.89
CA TYR A 420 2.22 1.72 1.37
C TYR A 420 2.99 0.63 0.61
N PRO A 421 3.93 0.94 -0.31
CA PRO A 421 4.74 -0.09 -0.95
C PRO A 421 5.52 -0.91 0.07
N PHE A 422 6.13 -0.27 1.07
CA PHE A 422 6.83 -0.98 2.13
C PHE A 422 5.89 -1.84 2.98
N LEU A 423 4.76 -1.29 3.44
CA LEU A 423 3.82 -1.98 4.31
C LEU A 423 3.22 -3.21 3.63
N TYR A 424 2.81 -3.12 2.36
CA TYR A 424 2.26 -4.29 1.66
C TYR A 424 3.33 -5.32 1.30
N LEU A 425 4.53 -4.89 0.88
CA LEU A 425 5.58 -5.83 0.50
C LEU A 425 6.26 -6.46 1.71
N SER A 426 6.30 -5.79 2.87
CA SER A 426 6.75 -6.40 4.12
C SER A 426 5.80 -7.48 4.61
N TRP A 427 4.50 -7.43 4.29
CA TRP A 427 3.58 -8.52 4.60
C TRP A 427 3.97 -9.83 3.92
N LEU A 428 4.65 -9.78 2.76
CA LEU A 428 5.21 -10.99 2.16
C LEU A 428 6.28 -11.63 3.05
N LEU A 429 7.17 -10.81 3.63
CA LEU A 429 8.16 -11.26 4.62
C LEU A 429 7.48 -11.84 5.86
N LEU A 430 6.52 -11.12 6.44
CA LEU A 430 5.82 -11.58 7.63
C LEU A 430 5.07 -12.89 7.37
N ALA A 431 4.41 -13.03 6.22
CA ALA A 431 3.72 -14.24 5.81
C ALA A 431 4.68 -15.40 5.57
N TYR A 432 5.83 -15.15 4.95
CA TYR A 432 6.88 -16.15 4.78
C TYR A 432 7.45 -16.61 6.13
N LEU A 433 7.75 -15.68 7.06
CA LEU A 433 8.21 -16.01 8.40
C LEU A 433 7.18 -16.85 9.17
N TYR A 434 5.90 -16.45 9.13
CA TYR A 434 4.81 -17.20 9.73
C TYR A 434 4.71 -18.62 9.16
N GLY A 435 4.68 -18.75 7.83
CA GLY A 435 4.57 -20.04 7.17
C GLY A 435 5.81 -20.93 7.37
N ARG A 436 7.00 -20.38 7.18
CA ARG A 436 8.25 -21.15 7.21
C ARG A 436 8.59 -21.58 8.62
N ILE A 437 8.59 -20.64 9.55
CA ILE A 437 9.06 -20.90 10.90
C ILE A 437 7.95 -21.53 11.73
N LEU A 438 6.77 -20.90 11.78
CA LEU A 438 5.72 -21.30 12.73
C LEU A 438 4.88 -22.47 12.23
N LEU A 439 4.62 -22.58 10.91
CA LEU A 439 3.81 -23.66 10.36
C LEU A 439 4.63 -24.88 9.89
N ILE A 440 5.84 -24.68 9.36
CA ILE A 440 6.65 -25.77 8.76
C ILE A 440 7.72 -26.31 9.71
N GLU A 441 8.44 -25.45 10.43
CA GLU A 441 9.59 -25.87 11.25
C GLU A 441 9.19 -26.18 12.69
N ALA A 442 8.35 -25.36 13.30
CA ALA A 442 7.87 -25.53 14.67
C ALA A 442 6.86 -26.68 14.85
N ARG A 443 6.84 -27.71 13.99
CA ARG A 443 5.81 -28.80 13.90
C ARG A 443 5.35 -29.42 15.22
N ARG A 444 6.16 -29.34 16.30
CA ARG A 444 5.84 -29.87 17.63
C ARG A 444 5.10 -28.88 18.56
N ILE A 445 5.09 -27.59 18.26
CA ILE A 445 4.44 -26.54 19.07
C ILE A 445 3.48 -25.73 18.18
N PRO A 446 2.36 -26.31 17.69
CA PRO A 446 1.32 -25.55 16.98
C PRO A 446 0.77 -24.39 17.81
N LEU A 447 0.94 -24.45 19.14
CA LEU A 447 0.62 -23.38 20.07
C LEU A 447 1.32 -22.06 19.71
N SER A 448 2.57 -22.05 19.22
CA SER A 448 3.24 -20.79 18.88
C SER A 448 2.60 -20.09 17.68
N ALA A 449 2.29 -20.84 16.62
CA ALA A 449 1.56 -20.33 15.45
C ALA A 449 0.16 -19.82 15.82
N ALA A 450 -0.53 -20.53 16.73
CA ALA A 450 -1.83 -20.12 17.25
C ALA A 450 -1.73 -18.87 18.14
N CYS A 451 -0.72 -18.78 19.02
CA CYS A 451 -0.46 -17.61 19.86
C CYS A 451 -0.10 -16.38 19.03
N THR A 452 0.72 -16.52 17.98
CA THR A 452 1.02 -15.42 17.05
C THR A 452 -0.24 -14.94 16.34
N LEU A 453 -1.10 -15.86 15.90
CA LEU A 453 -2.37 -15.50 15.26
C LEU A 453 -3.32 -14.82 16.26
N ALA A 454 -3.43 -15.35 17.48
CA ALA A 454 -4.24 -14.76 18.55
C ALA A 454 -3.76 -13.36 18.93
N PHE A 455 -2.45 -13.15 19.04
CA PHE A 455 -1.85 -11.84 19.25
C PHE A 455 -2.20 -10.86 18.12
N LEU A 456 -2.09 -11.30 16.87
CA LEU A 456 -2.47 -10.49 15.73
C LEU A 456 -3.97 -10.17 15.72
N VAL A 457 -4.85 -11.11 16.10
CA VAL A 457 -6.29 -10.90 16.28
C VAL A 457 -6.56 -9.81 17.34
N MET A 458 -5.87 -9.86 18.49
CA MET A 458 -6.03 -8.88 19.57
C MET A 458 -5.65 -7.45 19.16
N ILE A 459 -4.74 -7.29 18.20
CA ILE A 459 -4.35 -5.98 17.67
C ILE A 459 -5.30 -5.55 16.53
N SER A 460 -5.57 -6.48 15.62
CA SER A 460 -6.22 -6.21 14.33
C SER A 460 -7.71 -5.97 14.46
N ILE A 461 -8.44 -6.86 15.14
CA ILE A 461 -9.91 -6.82 15.19
C ILE A 461 -10.44 -5.58 15.93
N PRO A 462 -9.91 -5.18 17.10
CA PRO A 462 -10.37 -3.96 17.76
C PRO A 462 -10.13 -2.71 16.92
N ASN A 463 -9.00 -2.66 16.19
CA ASN A 463 -8.70 -1.54 15.30
C ASN A 463 -9.69 -1.49 14.12
N LEU A 464 -9.90 -2.60 13.42
CA LEU A 464 -10.86 -2.67 12.32
C LEU A 464 -12.28 -2.34 12.77
N LYS A 465 -12.71 -2.82 13.94
CA LYS A 465 -14.03 -2.50 14.51
C LYS A 465 -14.18 -1.00 14.80
N SER A 466 -13.15 -0.38 15.39
CA SER A 466 -13.15 1.06 15.68
C SER A 466 -13.29 1.88 14.39
N ILE A 467 -12.43 1.59 13.41
CA ILE A 467 -12.44 2.25 12.10
C ILE A 467 -13.79 2.06 11.40
N TYR A 468 -14.31 0.83 11.36
CA TYR A 468 -15.62 0.54 10.76
C TYR A 468 -16.75 1.36 11.40
N THR A 469 -16.75 1.46 12.73
CA THR A 469 -17.80 2.17 13.47
C THR A 469 -17.77 3.67 13.17
N GLY A 470 -16.58 4.29 13.17
CA GLY A 470 -16.44 5.71 12.86
C GLY A 470 -16.85 6.05 11.43
N TYR A 471 -16.39 5.26 10.44
CA TYR A 471 -16.83 5.43 9.05
C TYR A 471 -18.33 5.23 8.86
N LYS A 472 -18.93 4.23 9.53
CA LYS A 472 -20.38 4.00 9.47
C LYS A 472 -21.16 5.21 10.00
N MET A 473 -20.69 5.84 11.07
CA MET A 473 -21.35 7.01 11.66
C MET A 473 -21.28 8.21 10.71
N ASN A 474 -20.10 8.51 10.17
CA ASN A 474 -19.94 9.58 9.18
C ASN A 474 -20.72 9.32 7.89
N TYR A 475 -20.78 8.07 7.43
CA TYR A 475 -21.48 7.71 6.19
C TYR A 475 -22.98 8.05 6.25
N GLN A 476 -23.62 7.91 7.41
CA GLN A 476 -25.03 8.27 7.55
C GLN A 476 -25.28 9.77 7.34
N VAL A 477 -24.37 10.61 7.85
CA VAL A 477 -24.41 12.07 7.67
C VAL A 477 -24.08 12.43 6.23
N LEU A 478 -23.02 11.87 5.66
CA LEU A 478 -22.61 12.13 4.27
C LEU A 478 -23.67 11.75 3.25
N MET A 479 -24.41 10.66 3.49
CA MET A 479 -25.53 10.28 2.60
C MET A 479 -26.73 11.23 2.72
N TYR A 480 -26.97 11.81 3.90
CA TYR A 480 -27.97 12.85 4.07
C TYR A 480 -27.54 14.13 3.35
N ASP A 481 -26.32 14.61 3.61
CA ASP A 481 -25.79 15.83 2.97
C ASP A 481 -25.73 15.69 1.44
N ASP A 482 -25.28 14.54 0.92
CA ASP A 482 -25.27 14.23 -0.53
C ASP A 482 -26.67 14.30 -1.15
N ALA A 483 -27.71 13.83 -0.43
CA ALA A 483 -29.09 13.94 -0.89
C ALA A 483 -29.56 15.40 -0.90
N VAL A 484 -29.31 16.14 0.18
CA VAL A 484 -29.67 17.57 0.28
C VAL A 484 -29.00 18.39 -0.83
N PHE A 485 -27.71 18.18 -1.09
CA PHE A 485 -27.02 18.87 -2.19
C PHE A 485 -27.64 18.56 -3.56
N LYS A 486 -27.96 17.29 -3.84
CA LYS A 486 -28.58 16.88 -5.12
C LYS A 486 -29.98 17.44 -5.29
N GLU A 487 -30.81 17.36 -4.26
CA GLU A 487 -32.18 17.91 -4.27
C GLU A 487 -32.17 19.42 -4.46
N SER A 488 -31.24 20.11 -3.81
CA SER A 488 -31.06 21.57 -3.95
C SER A 488 -30.60 21.95 -5.34
N ALA A 489 -29.64 21.21 -5.92
CA ALA A 489 -29.17 21.42 -7.29
C ALA A 489 -30.29 21.21 -8.32
N GLU A 490 -31.16 20.22 -8.10
CA GLU A 490 -32.32 19.98 -8.96
C GLU A 490 -33.39 21.08 -8.80
N ALA A 491 -33.67 21.53 -7.57
CA ALA A 491 -34.61 22.63 -7.31
C ALA A 491 -34.14 23.95 -7.96
N ILE A 492 -32.85 24.29 -7.86
CA ILE A 492 -32.26 25.47 -8.51
C ILE A 492 -32.40 25.36 -10.03
N ARG A 493 -32.13 24.18 -10.61
CA ARG A 493 -32.33 23.94 -12.06
C ARG A 493 -33.79 24.12 -12.49
N GLN A 494 -34.74 23.87 -11.60
CA GLN A 494 -36.17 24.11 -11.82
C GLN A 494 -36.61 25.56 -11.56
N GLY A 495 -35.69 26.44 -11.18
CA GLY A 495 -35.92 27.88 -10.98
C GLY A 495 -36.17 28.29 -9.53
N ALA A 496 -35.89 27.43 -8.55
CA ALA A 496 -35.91 27.82 -7.14
C ALA A 496 -34.76 28.76 -6.80
N ASP A 497 -35.06 29.80 -6.02
CA ASP A 497 -34.06 30.75 -5.51
C ASP A 497 -33.52 30.25 -4.17
N ILE A 498 -32.44 29.46 -4.21
CA ILE A 498 -31.78 28.89 -3.04
C ILE A 498 -30.40 29.52 -2.92
N GLU A 499 -30.21 30.39 -1.93
CA GLU A 499 -28.93 31.05 -1.66
C GLU A 499 -28.07 30.27 -0.64
N THR A 500 -28.70 29.44 0.20
CA THR A 500 -28.01 28.70 1.28
C THR A 500 -28.50 27.27 1.36
N ILE A 501 -27.57 26.33 1.51
CA ILE A 501 -27.84 24.91 1.75
C ILE A 501 -27.34 24.56 3.16
N GLU A 502 -28.24 24.09 4.01
CA GLU A 502 -27.93 23.64 5.37
C GLU A 502 -27.56 22.15 5.37
N VAL A 503 -26.40 21.82 5.89
CA VAL A 503 -25.85 20.45 5.99
C VAL A 503 -25.21 20.22 7.36
N TYR A 504 -24.85 18.98 7.68
CA TYR A 504 -24.34 18.64 9.00
C TYR A 504 -22.82 18.42 9.04
N GLU A 505 -22.21 18.76 10.17
CA GLU A 505 -20.83 18.38 10.45
C GLU A 505 -20.71 16.89 10.76
N LEU A 506 -19.59 16.29 10.32
CA LEU A 506 -19.27 14.90 10.56
C LEU A 506 -18.97 14.61 12.04
N PRO A 507 -19.64 13.61 12.67
CA PRO A 507 -19.53 13.33 14.09
C PRO A 507 -18.21 12.63 14.49
N ASP A 508 -17.60 11.82 13.61
CA ASP A 508 -16.31 11.19 13.87
C ASP A 508 -15.17 11.95 13.16
N LEU A 509 -14.42 12.73 13.93
CA LEU A 509 -13.31 13.54 13.41
C LEU A 509 -12.07 12.71 13.02
N LEU A 510 -11.96 11.46 13.47
CA LEU A 510 -10.83 10.59 13.13
C LEU A 510 -11.05 9.88 11.78
N CYS A 511 -12.31 9.54 11.48
CA CYS A 511 -12.75 8.82 10.29
C CYS A 511 -13.25 9.77 9.17
N LYS A 512 -12.68 10.98 9.11
CA LYS A 512 -12.80 11.91 7.98
C LYS A 512 -11.40 12.31 7.51
N ASN A 513 -11.30 12.69 6.24
CA ASN A 513 -10.17 13.52 5.79
C ASN A 513 -10.56 15.01 5.95
N GLU A 514 -9.76 15.92 5.44
CA GLU A 514 -10.05 17.35 5.53
C GLU A 514 -11.36 17.70 4.79
N VAL A 515 -12.15 18.57 5.41
CA VAL A 515 -13.49 19.02 4.94
C VAL A 515 -13.58 20.54 4.94
N VAL A 516 -14.62 21.10 4.29
CA VAL A 516 -14.76 22.54 4.01
C VAL A 516 -14.66 23.42 5.26
N TYR A 517 -15.21 22.96 6.38
CA TYR A 517 -15.22 23.69 7.64
C TYR A 517 -13.95 23.49 8.49
N ASP A 518 -12.96 22.71 8.02
CA ASP A 518 -11.64 22.66 8.64
C ASP A 518 -10.80 23.88 8.24
N GLU A 519 -9.91 24.32 9.14
CA GLU A 519 -9.07 25.49 8.94
C GLU A 519 -8.20 25.38 7.68
N ASN A 520 -8.27 26.38 6.79
CA ASN A 520 -7.60 26.45 5.48
C ASN A 520 -8.16 25.54 4.38
N PHE A 521 -9.31 24.88 4.57
CA PHE A 521 -9.91 23.97 3.58
C PHE A 521 -11.18 24.50 2.91
N SER A 522 -11.56 25.76 3.15
CA SER A 522 -12.75 26.38 2.55
C SER A 522 -12.71 26.44 1.02
N PHE A 523 -11.52 26.44 0.40
CA PHE A 523 -11.37 26.41 -1.06
C PHE A 523 -11.99 25.17 -1.71
N MET A 524 -12.17 24.08 -0.95
CA MET A 524 -12.83 22.86 -1.43
C MET A 524 -14.27 23.11 -1.90
N ILE A 525 -14.91 24.19 -1.43
CA ILE A 525 -16.28 24.54 -1.81
C ILE A 525 -16.42 24.68 -3.34
N ALA A 526 -15.37 25.15 -4.03
CA ALA A 526 -15.37 25.27 -5.49
C ALA A 526 -15.52 23.91 -6.17
N TRP A 527 -14.80 22.89 -5.69
CA TRP A 527 -14.90 21.53 -6.22
C TRP A 527 -16.21 20.86 -5.88
N MET A 528 -16.73 21.09 -4.66
CA MET A 528 -18.05 20.56 -4.28
C MET A 528 -19.16 21.17 -5.13
N ARG A 529 -19.13 22.48 -5.39
CA ARG A 529 -20.10 23.16 -6.27
C ARG A 529 -20.05 22.57 -7.68
N GLN A 530 -18.87 22.36 -8.23
CA GLN A 530 -18.71 21.73 -9.55
C GLN A 530 -19.20 20.28 -9.55
N TYR A 531 -18.94 19.51 -8.50
CA TYR A 531 -19.39 18.12 -8.40
C TYR A 531 -20.91 17.97 -8.31
N TYR A 532 -21.57 18.85 -7.55
CA TYR A 532 -23.03 18.83 -7.39
C TYR A 532 -23.78 19.67 -8.44
N ASP A 533 -23.07 20.34 -9.35
CA ASP A 533 -23.65 21.25 -10.34
C ASP A 533 -24.41 22.42 -9.69
N LEU A 534 -23.79 23.05 -8.70
CA LEU A 534 -24.33 24.17 -7.93
C LEU A 534 -23.70 25.51 -8.37
N PRO A 535 -24.48 26.61 -8.44
CA PRO A 535 -23.97 27.94 -8.73
C PRO A 535 -22.97 28.48 -7.69
N GLU A 536 -22.10 29.40 -8.10
CA GLU A 536 -21.07 30.00 -7.24
C GLU A 536 -21.63 30.83 -6.07
N TYR A 537 -22.86 31.35 -6.19
CA TYR A 537 -23.48 32.16 -5.15
C TYR A 537 -24.05 31.33 -3.98
N VAL A 538 -24.22 30.01 -4.15
CA VAL A 538 -24.82 29.15 -3.13
C VAL A 538 -23.84 28.92 -1.98
N GLU A 539 -24.21 29.33 -0.78
CA GLU A 539 -23.43 29.13 0.45
C GLU A 539 -23.78 27.82 1.15
N PHE A 540 -22.79 27.20 1.81
CA PHE A 540 -22.98 25.96 2.58
C PHE A 540 -22.87 26.27 4.06
N GLU A 541 -23.97 26.06 4.80
CA GLU A 541 -24.01 26.23 6.25
C GLU A 541 -23.89 24.86 6.93
N TYR A 542 -22.71 24.58 7.51
CA TYR A 542 -22.47 23.34 8.26
C TYR A 542 -22.90 23.53 9.72
N ARG A 543 -23.86 22.72 10.16
CA ARG A 543 -24.39 22.74 11.53
C ARG A 543 -23.87 21.55 12.35
N PRO A 544 -23.56 21.75 13.65
CA PRO A 544 -23.24 20.64 14.54
C PRO A 544 -24.41 19.65 14.61
N LEU A 545 -24.11 18.36 14.44
CA LEU A 545 -25.11 17.30 14.59
C LEU A 545 -25.36 17.02 16.07
N SER A 546 -26.59 17.22 16.56
CA SER A 546 -26.93 17.00 17.97
C SER A 546 -27.29 15.53 18.24
N SER A 547 -28.00 14.89 17.31
CA SER A 547 -28.37 13.48 17.38
C SER A 547 -28.56 12.87 15.99
N MET A 548 -28.39 11.55 15.86
CA MET A 548 -28.68 10.85 14.59
C MET A 548 -30.19 10.84 14.24
N GLU A 549 -31.07 11.25 15.18
CA GLU A 549 -32.50 11.42 14.90
C GLU A 549 -32.77 12.68 14.08
N ASP A 550 -31.86 13.66 14.10
CA ASP A 550 -31.97 14.91 13.34
C ASP A 550 -31.98 14.63 11.83
N LEU A 551 -31.29 13.56 11.38
CA LEU A 551 -31.23 13.12 9.97
C LEU A 551 -32.55 12.53 9.43
N ARG A 552 -33.59 12.38 10.27
CA ARG A 552 -34.91 11.83 9.87
C ARG A 552 -35.97 12.91 9.67
N ARG A 553 -35.64 14.16 9.99
CA ARG A 553 -36.48 15.32 9.72
C ARG A 553 -36.19 15.82 8.33
#